data_AF-A0A754PE20-F1
#
_entry.id   AF-A0A754PE20-F1
#
_cell.length_a   1.000
_cell.length_b   1.000
_cell.length_c   1.000
_cell.angle_alpha   90.00
_cell.angle_beta   90.00
_cell.angle_gamma   90.00
#
_symmetry.space_group_name_H-M   'P 1'
#
loop_
_entity.id
_entity.type
_entity.pdbx_description
1 polymer ?
#
loop_
_entity_poly.entity_id
_entity_poly.type
_entity_poly.pdbx_seq_one_letter_code
_entity_poly.pdbx_strand_id
1 'polypeptide(L)'
;RCEFEARQRAAKTLETTYTVQGWRQGNGELWKPNQAVVVYDPLNGFDNETLVIAEVTYSQDNNGTLTEIRVGPADAYLPEPFRPKAKKKASEEADF
;
A
#
# COMPACT_ATOMS: atom_id res chain seq x y z
N ARG A 1 16.71 -1.45 -12.04
CA ARG A 1 16.78 -2.03 -10.66
C ARG A 1 16.73 -0.91 -9.63
N CYS A 2 17.53 0.16 -9.79
CA CYS A 2 17.56 1.29 -8.84
C CYS A 2 16.23 2.02 -8.65
N GLU A 3 15.42 2.24 -9.70
CA GLU A 3 14.13 2.93 -9.58
C GLU A 3 13.11 2.16 -8.72
N PHE A 4 13.17 0.83 -8.73
CA PHE A 4 12.27 -0.01 -7.95
C PHE A 4 12.61 0.04 -6.47
N GLU A 5 13.90 -0.08 -6.13
CA GLU A 5 14.35 0.04 -4.74
C GLU A 5 14.09 1.45 -4.20
N ALA A 6 14.23 2.48 -5.04
CA ALA A 6 13.87 3.85 -4.68
C ALA A 6 12.37 4.02 -4.42
N ARG A 7 11.50 3.48 -5.29
CA ARG A 7 10.04 3.52 -5.08
C ARG A 7 9.61 2.70 -3.87
N GLN A 8 10.18 1.53 -3.67
CA GLN A 8 9.87 0.67 -2.52
C GLN A 8 10.33 1.31 -1.20
N ARG A 9 11.47 2.02 -1.20
CA ARG A 9 11.91 2.81 -0.03
C ARG A 9 11.03 4.03 0.20
N ALA A 10 10.67 4.78 -0.84
CA ALA A 10 9.76 5.92 -0.74
C ALA A 10 8.37 5.49 -0.23
N ALA A 11 7.85 4.38 -0.75
CA ALA A 11 6.63 3.74 -0.28
C ALA A 11 6.69 3.34 1.19
N LYS A 12 7.83 2.79 1.65
CA LYS A 12 8.04 2.42 3.05
C LYS A 12 8.13 3.64 3.98
N THR A 13 8.53 4.81 3.47
CA THR A 13 8.60 6.05 4.25
C THR A 13 7.24 6.71 4.44
N LEU A 14 6.32 6.55 3.47
CA LEU A 14 4.98 7.16 3.51
C LEU A 14 3.92 6.27 4.19
N GLU A 15 4.33 5.12 4.70
CA GLU A 15 3.45 4.20 5.38
C GLU A 15 3.23 4.66 6.82
N THR A 16 1.95 4.77 7.20
CA THR A 16 1.57 5.23 8.54
C THR A 16 0.64 4.22 9.19
N THR A 17 0.87 3.98 10.47
CA THR A 17 0.03 3.11 11.29
C THR A 17 -0.82 3.94 12.21
N TYR A 18 -2.14 3.75 12.15
CA TYR A 18 -3.11 4.42 13.01
C TYR A 18 -3.82 3.40 13.89
N THR A 19 -3.97 3.70 15.17
CA THR A 19 -4.79 2.91 16.10
C THR A 19 -6.11 3.63 16.34
N VAL A 20 -7.22 2.99 16.00
CA VAL A 20 -8.57 3.52 16.18
C VAL A 20 -9.37 2.69 17.16
N GLN A 21 -10.29 3.35 17.88
CA GLN A 21 -11.23 2.67 18.77
C GLN A 21 -12.40 2.10 17.96
N GLY A 22 -12.71 0.84 18.22
CA GLY A 22 -13.80 0.12 17.58
C GLY A 22 -13.40 -0.50 16.24
N TRP A 23 -14.09 -1.58 15.88
CA TRP A 23 -13.84 -2.31 14.63
C TRP A 23 -14.57 -1.74 13.41
N ARG A 24 -15.46 -0.78 13.64
CA ARG A 24 -16.32 -0.19 12.60
C ARG A 24 -15.95 1.25 12.33
N GLN A 25 -16.07 1.64 11.07
CA GLN A 25 -16.03 3.01 10.61
C GLN A 25 -17.28 3.77 11.06
N GLY A 26 -17.26 5.10 10.94
CA GLY A 26 -18.41 5.97 11.28
C GLY A 26 -19.67 5.69 10.47
N ASN A 27 -19.54 5.04 9.30
CA ASN A 27 -20.66 4.57 8.47
C ASN A 27 -21.23 3.19 8.91
N GLY A 28 -20.62 2.54 9.91
CA GLY A 28 -21.01 1.24 10.43
C GLY A 28 -20.38 0.03 9.73
N GLU A 29 -19.60 0.24 8.66
CA GLU A 29 -18.85 -0.83 7.99
C GLU A 29 -17.63 -1.24 8.80
N LEU A 30 -17.21 -2.50 8.69
CA LEU A 30 -15.96 -2.97 9.27
C LEU A 30 -14.78 -2.37 8.48
N TRP A 31 -13.68 -2.06 9.17
CA TRP A 31 -12.43 -1.77 8.49
C TRP A 31 -12.05 -2.92 7.54
N LYS A 32 -11.47 -2.63 6.38
CA LYS A 32 -11.06 -3.69 5.45
C LYS A 32 -9.74 -3.32 4.77
N PRO A 33 -8.85 -4.29 4.53
CA PRO A 33 -7.72 -4.06 3.66
C PRO A 33 -8.20 -3.75 2.23
N ASN A 34 -7.34 -3.09 1.46
CA ASN A 34 -7.58 -2.63 0.09
C ASN A 34 -8.75 -1.63 -0.06
N GLN A 35 -9.05 -0.88 1.00
CA GLN A 35 -10.00 0.23 0.97
C GLN A 35 -9.25 1.56 0.87
N ALA A 36 -9.71 2.45 0.00
CA ALA A 36 -9.21 3.82 -0.08
C ALA A 36 -9.84 4.68 1.02
N VAL A 37 -9.02 5.41 1.77
CA VAL A 37 -9.42 6.28 2.87
C VAL A 37 -8.73 7.63 2.75
N VAL A 38 -9.45 8.69 3.10
CA VAL A 38 -8.88 10.04 3.15
C VAL A 38 -8.32 10.25 4.55
N VAL A 39 -7.03 10.54 4.62
CA VAL A 39 -6.33 10.79 5.89
C VAL A 39 -6.01 12.27 5.99
N TYR A 40 -6.46 12.87 7.08
CA TYR A 40 -6.12 14.23 7.47
C TYR A 40 -5.31 14.17 8.77
N ASP A 41 -4.01 14.40 8.66
CA ASP A 41 -3.09 14.45 9.79
C ASP A 41 -2.07 15.57 9.55
N PRO A 42 -2.34 16.78 10.08
CA PRO A 42 -1.46 17.93 9.89
C PRO A 42 -0.12 17.78 10.64
N LEU A 43 0.02 16.86 11.60
CA LEU A 43 1.27 16.62 12.32
C LEU A 43 2.26 15.81 11.46
N ASN A 44 1.74 14.81 10.76
CA ASN A 44 2.53 14.03 9.79
C ASN A 44 2.58 14.68 8.40
N GLY A 45 1.88 15.80 8.19
CA GLY A 45 1.85 16.52 6.91
C GLY A 45 0.90 15.94 5.86
N PHE A 46 -0.04 15.08 6.28
CA PHE A 46 -1.10 14.57 5.40
C PHE A 46 -2.25 15.59 5.36
N ASP A 47 -2.37 16.30 4.24
CA ASP A 47 -3.50 17.21 3.99
C ASP A 47 -4.53 16.53 3.07
N ASN A 48 -5.44 15.77 3.69
CA ASN A 48 -6.55 15.09 2.99
C ASN A 48 -6.07 14.16 1.86
N GLU A 49 -4.97 13.45 2.10
CA GLU A 49 -4.41 12.55 1.10
C GLU A 49 -5.20 11.24 1.06
N THR A 50 -5.41 10.72 -0.15
CA THR A 50 -6.09 9.44 -0.34
C THR A 50 -5.07 8.31 -0.24
N LEU A 51 -5.13 7.56 0.85
CA LEU A 51 -4.27 6.41 1.12
C LEU A 51 -5.08 5.11 1.06
N VAL A 52 -4.39 3.99 0.82
CA VAL A 52 -5.00 2.66 0.81
C VAL A 52 -4.62 1.92 2.08
N ILE A 53 -5.61 1.25 2.67
CA ILE A 53 -5.39 0.36 3.80
C ILE A 53 -4.66 -0.89 3.31
N ALA A 54 -3.45 -1.10 3.79
CA ALA A 54 -2.64 -2.27 3.49
C ALA A 54 -3.01 -3.46 4.37
N GLU A 55 -3.14 -3.21 5.67
CA GLU A 55 -3.41 -4.23 6.67
C GLU A 55 -4.31 -3.65 7.75
N VAL A 56 -5.16 -4.53 8.30
CA VAL A 56 -6.03 -4.23 9.43
C VAL A 56 -5.87 -5.32 10.47
N THR A 57 -5.49 -4.93 11.67
CA THR A 57 -5.36 -5.83 12.82
C THR A 57 -6.41 -5.47 13.85
N TYR A 58 -7.29 -6.42 14.14
CA TYR A 58 -8.31 -6.28 15.19
C TYR A 58 -7.77 -6.82 16.50
N SER A 59 -7.83 -6.00 17.54
CA SER A 59 -7.54 -6.42 18.90
C SER A 59 -8.77 -6.16 19.78
N GLN A 60 -8.98 -7.04 20.75
CA GLN A 60 -9.98 -6.87 21.80
C GLN A 60 -9.28 -7.18 23.12
N ASP A 61 -9.34 -6.22 24.03
CA ASP A 61 -8.82 -6.34 25.38
C ASP A 61 -9.93 -6.01 26.40
N ASN A 62 -9.59 -6.01 27.69
CA ASN A 62 -10.53 -5.62 28.74
C ASN A 62 -10.96 -4.14 28.66
N ASN A 63 -10.25 -3.32 27.90
CA ASN A 63 -10.49 -1.89 27.72
C ASN A 63 -11.35 -1.59 26.49
N GLY A 64 -11.64 -2.60 25.67
CA GLY A 64 -12.61 -2.53 24.58
C GLY A 64 -12.11 -3.18 23.29
N THR A 65 -12.51 -2.59 22.17
CA THR A 65 -12.14 -3.05 20.83
C THR A 65 -11.26 -2.00 20.18
N LEU A 66 -10.10 -2.41 19.70
CA LEU A 66 -9.14 -1.56 19.02
C LEU A 66 -8.92 -2.12 17.61
N THR A 67 -8.54 -1.23 16.69
CA THR A 67 -8.14 -1.61 15.34
C THR A 67 -6.90 -0.84 14.97
N GLU A 68 -5.85 -1.58 14.64
CA GLU A 68 -4.64 -1.03 14.08
C GLU A 68 -4.73 -1.11 12.55
N ILE A 69 -4.53 0.03 11.90
CA ILE A 69 -4.73 0.19 10.46
C ILE A 69 -3.45 0.75 9.88
N ARG A 70 -2.86 -0.01 8.98
CA ARG A 70 -1.66 0.40 8.24
C ARG A 70 -2.09 0.97 6.91
N VAL A 71 -1.80 2.23 6.67
CA VAL A 71 -2.14 2.94 5.43
C VAL A 71 -0.88 3.35 4.68
N GLY A 72 -0.97 3.36 3.36
CA GLY A 72 0.10 3.82 2.50
C GLY A 72 -0.40 4.23 1.11
N PRO A 73 0.44 4.86 0.30
CA PRO A 73 0.08 5.25 -1.05
C PRO A 73 -0.21 4.01 -1.91
N ALA A 74 -1.25 4.05 -2.74
CA ALA A 74 -1.64 2.92 -3.59
C ALA A 74 -0.50 2.41 -4.51
N ASP A 75 0.38 3.33 -4.92
CA ASP A 75 1.55 3.04 -5.77
C ASP A 75 2.54 2.07 -5.10
N ALA A 76 2.56 2.02 -3.77
CA ALA A 76 3.39 1.08 -3.00
C ALA A 76 3.01 -0.39 -3.21
N TYR A 77 1.75 -0.66 -3.57
CA TYR A 77 1.19 -2.01 -3.63
C TYR A 77 0.94 -2.51 -5.06
N LEU A 78 1.26 -1.69 -6.08
CA LEU A 78 1.17 -2.12 -7.47
C LEU A 78 2.27 -3.14 -7.80
N PRO A 79 1.93 -4.32 -8.36
CA PRO A 79 2.92 -5.28 -8.82
C PRO A 79 3.74 -4.70 -9.99
N GLU A 80 5.00 -5.12 -10.12
CA GLU A 80 5.94 -4.63 -11.14
C GLU A 80 5.32 -4.50 -12.54
N PRO A 81 5.66 -3.46 -13.32
CA PRO A 81 5.41 -3.53 -14.77
C PRO A 81 6.20 -4.71 -15.32
N PHE A 82 5.47 -5.69 -15.88
CA PHE A 82 6.04 -6.87 -16.54
C PHE A 82 7.10 -6.42 -17.55
N ARG A 83 8.39 -6.67 -17.26
CA ARG A 83 9.44 -6.44 -18.26
C ARG A 83 9.31 -7.53 -19.32
N PRO A 84 8.89 -7.23 -20.57
CA PRO A 84 8.92 -8.26 -21.60
C PRO A 84 10.37 -8.72 -21.77
N LYS A 85 10.63 -10.01 -21.51
CA LYS A 85 11.92 -10.62 -21.81
C LYS A 85 12.18 -10.41 -23.31
N ALA A 86 13.25 -9.68 -23.63
CA ALA A 86 13.66 -9.47 -25.01
C ALA A 86 13.79 -10.82 -25.70
N LYS A 87 12.97 -11.07 -26.73
CA LYS A 87 13.09 -12.25 -27.58
C LYS A 87 14.48 -12.19 -28.23
N LYS A 88 15.36 -13.15 -27.89
CA LYS A 88 16.57 -13.39 -28.68
C LYS A 88 16.12 -13.68 -30.12
N LYS A 89 16.42 -12.77 -31.05
CA LYS A 89 16.37 -13.07 -32.49
C LYS A 89 17.38 -14.18 -32.73
N ALA A 90 16.89 -15.37 -33.09
CA ALA A 90 17.70 -16.36 -33.78
C ALA A 90 18.05 -15.77 -35.14
N SER A 91 19.32 -15.53 -35.40
CA SER A 91 19.83 -15.26 -36.74
C SER A 91 19.89 -16.59 -37.49
N GLU A 92 18.99 -16.76 -38.43
CA GLU A 92 18.98 -17.80 -39.45
C GLU A 92 19.77 -17.29 -40.68
N GLU A 93 20.59 -18.19 -41.23
CA GLU A 93 21.23 -18.23 -42.55
C GLU A 93 22.38 -17.25 -42.94
N ALA A 94 23.53 -17.86 -43.26
CA ALA A 94 24.19 -17.64 -44.55
C ALA A 94 24.97 -18.92 -44.94
N ASP A 95 24.33 -19.73 -45.79
CA ASP A 95 24.95 -20.64 -46.75
C ASP A 95 25.86 -19.84 -47.70
N PHE A 96 27.16 -20.16 -47.75
CA PHE A 96 28.01 -20.12 -48.97
C PHE A 96 29.37 -20.80 -48.73
#